data_AF-A0A3B7A5M8-F1
#
_entry.id   AF-A0A3B7A5M8-F1
#
_cell.length_a   1.000
_cell.length_b   1.000
_cell.length_c   1.000
_cell.angle_alpha   90.00
_cell.angle_beta   90.00
_cell.angle_gamma   90.00
#
_symmetry.space_group_name_H-M   'P 1'
#
loop_
_entity.id
_entity.type
_entity.pdbx_description
1 polymer ?
#
loop_
_entity_poly.entity_id
_entity_poly.type
_entity_poly.pdbx_seq_one_letter_code
_entity_poly.pdbx_strand_id
1 'polypeptide(L)'
;MILISTSTLPLLRSEVDVHPGMNRSKGFSLVEIMVGVVIGMLAVIIMMQVFALSESRKRTSTGSGDALTGGVMALYAIQRDVRMSGFGIADTQLLGCRLTLPTGITLNPLTAATINSASISGHDANTDTLLVVSGSTNGTTQGDLIANVPTATTYPMQTPTEFVVNDWVVAAPSDPNILNNTARNACGSTLVMGKVTGVAAPTVTVTAGSLMGVGDRLFNLGKAPTIVGYAVRGGNLTTCDFTVTNCQNAANWVAIESNIVSMRAQYGVDTSAPMDGYVDGYQQAVPTVSGNNNCNLARISAVRVALVARSAEFEKTAVTLAEPTWSGSAGAAIDVSSNASWQNYRYKVFETAIPLRNIAWMGKITGC
;
A
#
# COMPACT_ATOMS: atom_id res chain seq x y z
N MET A 1 8.92 17.46 59.54
CA MET A 1 9.83 18.14 60.48
C MET A 1 9.97 19.58 60.02
N ILE A 2 9.30 20.52 60.69
CA ILE A 2 9.72 21.89 60.96
C ILE A 2 8.78 22.34 62.10
N LEU A 3 9.39 22.67 63.23
CA LEU A 3 8.75 22.96 64.50
C LEU A 3 8.07 24.33 64.50
N ILE A 4 6.90 24.39 65.11
CA ILE A 4 6.24 25.62 65.54
C ILE A 4 6.84 26.01 66.90
N SER A 5 7.49 27.17 66.97
CA SER A 5 7.97 27.77 68.21
C SER A 5 7.09 28.96 68.57
N THR A 6 6.48 28.89 69.76
CA THR A 6 5.68 29.95 70.38
C THR A 6 6.57 30.85 71.23
N SER A 7 6.53 32.16 70.99
CA SER A 7 7.03 33.17 71.94
C SER A 7 6.05 34.33 72.07
N THR A 8 5.50 34.44 73.28
CA THR A 8 4.64 35.49 73.83
C THR A 8 5.42 36.74 74.24
N LEU A 9 4.85 37.94 74.05
CA LEU A 9 4.92 39.18 74.89
C LEU A 9 4.51 40.42 74.05
N PRO A 10 4.15 41.58 74.63
CA PRO A 10 2.97 41.88 75.44
C PRO A 10 2.09 42.98 74.82
N LEU A 11 0.90 43.15 75.40
CA LEU A 11 -0.13 44.13 75.05
C LEU A 11 0.32 45.58 75.29
N LEU A 12 0.26 46.41 74.25
CA LEU A 12 0.13 47.87 74.36
C LEU A 12 -1.16 48.27 73.62
N ARG A 13 -2.17 48.61 74.44
CA ARG A 13 -3.49 49.06 74.01
C ARG A 13 -3.38 50.50 73.55
N SER A 14 -3.38 50.71 72.23
CA SER A 14 -3.68 51.99 71.59
C SER A 14 -5.13 51.94 71.13
N GLU A 15 -6.01 52.64 71.85
CA GLU A 15 -7.37 52.91 71.41
C GLU A 15 -7.33 53.85 70.21
N VAL A 16 -7.46 53.29 69.01
CA VAL A 16 -7.80 54.02 67.80
C VAL A 16 -9.32 54.02 67.69
N ASP A 17 -9.92 55.18 67.93
CA ASP A 17 -11.33 55.45 67.67
C ASP A 17 -11.66 55.19 66.19
N VAL A 18 -12.35 54.08 65.92
CA VAL A 18 -12.97 53.81 64.63
C VAL A 18 -14.33 54.50 64.62
N HIS A 19 -14.41 55.67 64.01
CA HIS A 19 -15.70 56.25 63.64
C HIS A 19 -16.38 55.34 62.60
N PRO A 20 -17.60 54.83 62.86
CA PRO A 20 -18.36 54.12 61.85
C PRO A 20 -18.92 55.17 60.86
N GLY A 21 -18.14 55.46 59.82
CA GLY A 21 -18.69 56.05 58.63
C GLY A 21 -19.73 55.09 58.06
N MET A 22 -21.02 55.37 58.30
CA MET A 22 -22.12 54.74 57.60
C MET A 22 -21.95 55.03 56.10
N ASN A 23 -21.25 54.14 55.41
CA ASN A 23 -21.29 54.08 53.96
C ASN A 23 -22.73 53.73 53.58
N ARG A 24 -23.49 54.74 53.12
CA ARG A 24 -24.77 54.51 52.45
C ARG A 24 -24.53 53.52 51.32
N SER A 25 -25.04 52.31 51.46
CA SER A 25 -25.14 51.34 50.38
C SER A 25 -26.10 51.91 49.34
N LYS A 26 -25.54 52.47 48.26
CA LYS A 26 -26.33 52.77 47.07
C LYS A 26 -26.74 51.42 46.47
N GLY A 27 -28.02 51.06 46.61
CA GLY A 27 -28.58 49.88 45.96
C GLY A 27 -28.51 50.02 44.44
N PHE A 28 -28.26 48.91 43.74
CA PHE A 28 -28.23 48.88 42.28
C PHE A 28 -29.60 49.19 41.69
N SER A 29 -29.63 50.06 40.68
CA SER A 29 -30.81 50.30 39.86
C SER A 29 -31.13 49.05 39.01
N LEU A 30 -32.41 48.80 38.73
CA LEU A 30 -32.85 47.74 37.82
C LEU A 30 -32.16 47.86 36.44
N VAL A 31 -31.88 49.09 36.00
CA VAL A 31 -31.15 49.37 34.75
C VAL A 31 -29.69 48.91 34.84
N GLU A 32 -29.01 49.08 35.98
CA GLU A 32 -27.62 48.63 36.14
C GLU A 32 -27.52 47.10 36.12
N ILE A 33 -28.49 46.39 36.70
CA ILE A 33 -28.55 44.92 36.64
C ILE A 33 -28.83 44.46 35.21
N MET A 34 -29.76 45.12 34.49
CA MET A 34 -30.03 44.80 33.08
C MET A 34 -28.79 45.00 32.19
N VAL A 35 -28.09 46.12 32.35
CA VAL A 35 -26.85 46.41 31.60
C VAL A 35 -25.75 45.41 31.96
N GLY A 36 -25.58 45.09 33.25
CA GLY A 36 -24.60 44.11 33.71
C GLY A 36 -24.83 42.70 33.14
N VAL A 37 -26.08 42.24 33.10
CA VAL A 37 -26.44 40.95 32.49
C VAL A 37 -26.19 40.96 30.98
N VAL A 38 -26.53 42.03 30.27
CA VAL A 38 -26.29 42.15 28.83
C VAL A 38 -24.78 42.11 28.51
N ILE A 39 -23.96 42.84 29.27
CA ILE A 39 -22.50 42.83 29.08
C ILE A 39 -21.92 41.44 29.41
N GLY A 40 -22.40 40.80 30.49
CA GLY A 40 -21.99 39.45 30.86
C GLY A 40 -22.34 38.42 29.77
N MET A 41 -23.56 38.46 29.22
CA MET A 41 -23.96 37.59 28.11
C MET A 41 -23.14 37.86 26.84
N LEU A 42 -22.84 39.12 26.52
CA LEU A 42 -22.00 39.48 25.38
C LEU A 42 -20.58 38.91 25.54
N ALA A 43 -19.99 39.02 26.74
CA ALA A 43 -18.67 38.48 27.03
C ALA A 43 -18.63 36.95 26.87
N VAL A 44 -19.64 36.23 27.38
CA VAL A 44 -19.73 34.76 27.23
C VAL A 44 -19.89 34.36 25.76
N ILE A 45 -20.69 35.08 24.97
CA ILE A 45 -20.84 34.82 23.53
C ILE A 45 -19.51 34.98 22.81
N ILE A 46 -18.78 36.07 23.08
CA ILE A 46 -17.46 36.32 22.47
C ILE A 46 -16.48 35.20 22.85
N MET A 47 -16.43 34.80 24.11
CA MET A 47 -15.56 33.71 24.57
C MET A 47 -15.92 32.37 23.92
N MET A 48 -17.21 32.04 23.82
CA MET A 48 -17.70 30.86 23.12
C MET A 48 -17.30 30.85 21.63
N GLN A 49 -17.38 32.01 20.95
CA GLN A 49 -16.97 32.13 19.55
C GLN A 49 -15.47 31.88 19.37
N VAL A 50 -14.63 32.49 20.21
CA VAL A 50 -13.17 32.28 20.16
C VAL A 50 -12.81 30.82 20.44
N PHE A 51 -13.46 30.21 21.44
CA PHE A 51 -13.28 28.80 21.75
C PHE A 51 -13.68 27.90 20.59
N ALA A 52 -14.84 28.13 19.97
CA ALA A 52 -15.31 27.37 18.82
C ALA A 52 -14.36 27.47 17.62
N LEU A 53 -13.83 28.66 17.35
CA LEU A 53 -12.82 28.87 16.31
C LEU A 53 -11.50 28.17 16.63
N SER A 54 -11.08 28.18 17.90
CA SER A 54 -9.85 27.50 18.35
C SER A 54 -9.97 25.98 18.22
N GLU A 55 -11.06 25.38 18.68
CA GLU A 55 -11.32 23.94 18.53
C GLU A 55 -11.45 23.54 17.06
N SER A 56 -12.11 24.36 16.23
CA SER A 56 -12.16 24.12 14.78
C SER A 56 -10.76 24.10 14.16
N ARG A 57 -9.91 25.08 14.46
CA ARG A 57 -8.52 25.12 13.95
C ARG A 57 -7.69 23.96 14.46
N LYS A 58 -7.87 23.58 15.73
CA LYS A 58 -7.20 22.43 16.34
C LYS A 58 -7.56 21.14 15.62
N ARG A 59 -8.85 20.89 15.38
CA ARG A 59 -9.32 19.72 14.62
C ARG A 59 -8.75 19.69 13.19
N THR A 60 -8.84 20.79 12.45
CA THR A 60 -8.26 20.86 11.08
C THR A 60 -6.75 20.60 11.10
N SER A 61 -6.03 21.11 12.10
CA SER A 61 -4.58 20.88 12.26
C SER A 61 -4.27 19.41 12.58
N THR A 62 -5.03 18.79 13.49
CA THR A 62 -4.87 17.37 13.84
C THR A 62 -5.22 16.47 12.66
N GLY A 63 -6.36 16.68 12.00
CA GLY A 63 -6.78 15.90 10.82
C GLY A 63 -5.82 16.02 9.64
N SER A 64 -5.17 17.18 9.48
CA SER A 64 -4.08 17.34 8.50
C SER A 64 -2.82 16.56 8.91
N GLY A 65 -2.48 16.55 10.20
CA GLY A 65 -1.37 15.76 10.74
C GLY A 65 -1.58 14.25 10.56
N ASP A 66 -2.80 13.76 10.81
CA ASP A 66 -3.17 12.36 10.63
C ASP A 66 -3.11 11.95 9.15
N ALA A 67 -3.63 12.78 8.25
CA ALA A 67 -3.53 12.55 6.81
C ALA A 67 -2.07 12.51 6.33
N LEU A 68 -1.19 13.32 6.93
CA LEU A 68 0.23 13.32 6.61
C LEU A 68 0.92 12.03 7.06
N THR A 69 0.77 11.68 8.34
CA THR A 69 1.38 10.48 8.91
C THR A 69 0.87 9.22 8.22
N GLY A 70 -0.46 9.07 8.11
CA GLY A 70 -1.08 7.91 7.49
C GLY A 70 -0.71 7.78 6.01
N GLY A 71 -0.68 8.88 5.26
CA GLY A 71 -0.25 8.86 3.86
C GLY A 71 1.19 8.39 3.66
N VAL A 72 2.11 8.80 4.55
CA VAL A 72 3.52 8.35 4.51
C VAL A 72 3.65 6.87 4.89
N MET A 73 2.94 6.40 5.92
CA MET A 73 2.97 4.98 6.32
C MET A 73 2.39 4.07 5.24
N ALA A 74 1.27 4.47 4.63
CA ALA A 74 0.67 3.78 3.50
C ALA A 74 1.65 3.67 2.32
N LEU A 75 2.32 4.77 1.96
CA LEU A 75 3.30 4.77 0.87
C LEU A 75 4.51 3.91 1.19
N TYR A 76 5.00 3.94 2.44
CA TYR A 76 6.12 3.13 2.89
C TYR A 76 5.83 1.63 2.82
N ALA A 77 4.62 1.20 3.21
CA ALA A 77 4.20 -0.19 3.12
C ALA A 77 4.26 -0.70 1.68
N ILE A 78 3.66 0.04 0.74
CA ILE A 78 3.72 -0.30 -0.70
C ILE A 78 5.16 -0.30 -1.19
N GLN A 79 5.96 0.71 -0.83
CA GLN A 79 7.33 0.84 -1.30
C GLN A 79 8.22 -0.32 -0.84
N ARG A 80 8.05 -0.80 0.39
CA ARG A 80 8.79 -1.94 0.93
C ARG A 80 8.53 -3.20 0.10
N ASP A 81 7.27 -3.49 -0.19
CA ASP A 81 6.89 -4.72 -0.88
C ASP A 81 7.23 -4.65 -2.38
N VAL A 82 6.97 -3.51 -3.03
CA VAL A 82 7.33 -3.29 -4.44
C VAL A 82 8.84 -3.38 -4.67
N ARG A 83 9.68 -2.95 -3.72
CA ARG A 83 11.15 -3.07 -3.85
C ARG A 83 11.63 -4.52 -3.86
N MET A 84 10.93 -5.42 -3.17
CA MET A 84 11.26 -6.85 -3.11
C MET A 84 10.59 -7.65 -4.23
N SER A 85 9.64 -7.04 -4.93
CA SER A 85 8.91 -7.68 -6.02
C SER A 85 9.82 -8.26 -7.10
N GLY A 86 9.41 -9.37 -7.69
CA GLY A 86 10.17 -10.09 -8.69
C GLY A 86 11.23 -11.05 -8.12
N PHE A 87 11.53 -11.01 -6.82
CA PHE A 87 12.51 -11.94 -6.24
C PHE A 87 12.07 -13.40 -6.46
N GLY A 88 12.94 -14.24 -7.03
CA GLY A 88 12.62 -15.64 -7.32
C GLY A 88 11.64 -15.90 -8.48
N ILE A 89 11.11 -14.86 -9.13
CA ILE A 89 10.19 -15.00 -10.29
C ILE A 89 10.57 -14.13 -11.50
N ALA A 90 11.55 -13.25 -11.37
CA ALA A 90 12.09 -12.40 -12.44
C ALA A 90 12.95 -13.23 -13.40
N ASP A 91 12.30 -14.15 -14.11
CA ASP A 91 12.90 -15.02 -15.11
C ASP A 91 12.02 -15.03 -16.37
N THR A 92 12.62 -15.02 -17.57
CA THR A 92 11.88 -14.96 -18.83
C THR A 92 11.01 -16.18 -19.09
N GLN A 93 11.32 -17.33 -18.46
CA GLN A 93 10.54 -18.56 -18.55
C GLN A 93 9.29 -18.53 -17.66
N LEU A 94 9.26 -17.68 -16.62
CA LEU A 94 8.18 -17.64 -15.64
C LEU A 94 7.30 -16.38 -15.74
N LEU A 95 7.88 -15.25 -16.16
CA LEU A 95 7.13 -14.03 -16.44
C LEU A 95 6.04 -14.29 -17.49
N GLY A 96 4.86 -13.70 -17.31
CA GLY A 96 3.77 -13.84 -18.28
C GLY A 96 2.96 -15.13 -18.17
N CYS A 97 3.37 -16.07 -17.32
CA CYS A 97 2.66 -17.33 -17.15
C CYS A 97 1.43 -17.18 -16.24
N ARG A 98 0.44 -18.06 -16.43
CA ARG A 98 -0.70 -18.17 -15.52
C ARG A 98 -0.31 -19.06 -14.34
N LEU A 99 -0.59 -18.62 -13.11
CA LEU A 99 -0.25 -19.36 -11.90
C LEU A 99 -1.48 -19.54 -11.00
N THR A 100 -1.90 -20.78 -10.77
CA THR A 100 -2.90 -21.12 -9.76
C THR A 100 -2.23 -21.26 -8.39
N LEU A 101 -2.72 -20.45 -7.46
CA LEU A 101 -2.27 -20.41 -6.08
C LEU A 101 -2.98 -21.48 -5.24
N PRO A 102 -2.43 -21.84 -4.06
CA PRO A 102 -3.04 -22.81 -3.15
C PRO A 102 -4.43 -22.41 -2.69
N THR A 103 -4.73 -21.12 -2.70
CA THR A 103 -6.03 -20.52 -2.36
C THR A 103 -7.08 -20.69 -3.46
N GLY A 104 -6.73 -21.29 -4.61
CA GLY A 104 -7.60 -21.52 -5.76
C GLY A 104 -7.67 -20.33 -6.74
N ILE A 105 -7.04 -19.20 -6.42
CA ILE A 105 -6.98 -18.03 -7.29
C ILE A 105 -5.94 -18.25 -8.38
N THR A 106 -6.23 -17.84 -9.62
CA THR A 106 -5.27 -17.88 -10.72
C THR A 106 -4.80 -16.48 -11.09
N LEU A 107 -3.51 -16.23 -10.93
CA LEU A 107 -2.85 -15.00 -11.39
C LEU A 107 -2.65 -15.06 -12.92
N ASN A 108 -2.91 -13.94 -13.59
CA ASN A 108 -2.77 -13.83 -15.04
C ASN A 108 -2.54 -12.36 -15.46
N PRO A 109 -1.29 -11.98 -15.83
CA PRO A 109 -0.06 -12.78 -15.81
C PRO A 109 0.60 -12.85 -14.43
N LEU A 110 1.54 -13.80 -14.25
CA LEU A 110 2.54 -13.74 -13.19
C LEU A 110 3.64 -12.75 -13.59
N THR A 111 3.84 -11.73 -12.77
CA THR A 111 4.89 -10.71 -12.93
C THR A 111 5.22 -10.11 -11.56
N ALA A 112 6.32 -9.37 -11.46
CA ALA A 112 6.73 -8.71 -10.22
C ALA A 112 5.65 -7.78 -9.66
N ALA A 113 5.03 -6.97 -10.52
CA ALA A 113 3.95 -6.06 -10.15
C ALA A 113 2.87 -6.02 -11.23
N THR A 114 1.60 -6.10 -10.83
CA THR A 114 0.43 -5.96 -11.72
C THR A 114 -0.47 -4.84 -11.24
N ILE A 115 -0.61 -3.80 -12.04
CA ILE A 115 -1.62 -2.75 -11.90
C ILE A 115 -2.95 -3.27 -12.43
N ASN A 116 -4.03 -3.04 -11.68
CA ASN A 116 -5.41 -3.40 -12.07
C ASN A 116 -5.57 -4.89 -12.39
N SER A 117 -5.04 -5.74 -11.50
CA SER A 117 -5.17 -7.20 -11.63
C SER A 117 -6.65 -7.61 -11.57
N ALA A 118 -7.09 -8.42 -12.53
CA ALA A 118 -8.43 -9.00 -12.55
C ALA A 118 -8.73 -9.92 -11.35
N SER A 119 -7.69 -10.31 -10.58
CA SER A 119 -7.85 -11.10 -9.36
C SER A 119 -8.26 -10.26 -8.14
N ILE A 120 -8.28 -8.91 -8.25
CA ILE A 120 -8.70 -8.00 -7.19
C ILE A 120 -10.04 -7.37 -7.58
N SER A 121 -11.10 -7.61 -6.79
CA SER A 121 -12.45 -7.09 -7.03
C SER A 121 -13.03 -6.36 -5.82
N GLY A 122 -14.00 -5.47 -6.04
CA GLY A 122 -14.71 -4.76 -4.96
C GLY A 122 -13.88 -3.65 -4.30
N HIS A 123 -12.92 -3.09 -5.03
CA HIS A 123 -12.26 -1.84 -4.68
C HIS A 123 -13.16 -0.64 -5.04
N ASP A 124 -12.86 0.53 -4.50
CA ASP A 124 -13.61 1.75 -4.80
C ASP A 124 -13.51 2.08 -6.32
N ALA A 125 -14.50 2.81 -6.84
CA ALA A 125 -14.41 3.30 -8.22
C ALA A 125 -13.27 4.32 -8.37
N ASN A 126 -12.73 4.45 -9.58
CA ASN A 126 -11.69 5.44 -9.92
C ASN A 126 -10.36 5.34 -9.15
N THR A 127 -10.13 4.24 -8.43
CA THR A 127 -8.84 3.86 -7.86
C THR A 127 -8.27 2.67 -8.61
N ASP A 128 -6.95 2.66 -8.77
CA ASP A 128 -6.21 1.51 -9.27
C ASP A 128 -6.00 0.49 -8.13
N THR A 129 -5.64 -0.73 -8.51
CA THR A 129 -5.14 -1.78 -7.60
C THR A 129 -3.71 -2.17 -7.97
N LEU A 130 -2.97 -2.68 -7.00
CA LEU A 130 -1.59 -3.11 -7.21
C LEU A 130 -1.37 -4.49 -6.58
N LEU A 131 -1.00 -5.47 -7.38
CA LEU A 131 -0.59 -6.80 -6.93
C LEU A 131 0.92 -6.93 -7.04
N VAL A 132 1.57 -7.38 -5.98
CA VAL A 132 3.02 -7.54 -5.90
C VAL A 132 3.36 -8.98 -5.57
N VAL A 133 4.34 -9.54 -6.27
CA VAL A 133 4.79 -10.93 -6.07
C VAL A 133 6.28 -10.95 -5.73
N SER A 134 6.65 -11.60 -4.64
CA SER A 134 8.04 -11.88 -4.29
C SER A 134 8.19 -13.25 -3.62
N GLY A 135 9.23 -13.97 -4.00
CA GLY A 135 9.69 -15.18 -3.33
C GLY A 135 10.48 -14.88 -2.06
N SER A 136 10.98 -15.96 -1.46
CA SER A 136 11.79 -15.99 -0.23
C SER A 136 12.86 -17.09 -0.27
N THR A 137 13.21 -17.54 -1.48
CA THR A 137 14.17 -18.63 -1.68
C THR A 137 15.57 -18.25 -1.21
N ASN A 138 16.28 -19.23 -0.65
CA ASN A 138 17.72 -19.14 -0.36
C ASN A 138 18.58 -19.87 -1.42
N GLY A 139 17.93 -20.48 -2.42
CA GLY A 139 18.58 -21.18 -3.53
C GLY A 139 18.64 -20.34 -4.81
N THR A 140 18.76 -21.00 -5.97
CA THR A 140 18.75 -20.31 -7.26
C THR A 140 17.40 -19.66 -7.55
N THR A 141 17.41 -18.43 -8.09
CA THR A 141 16.20 -17.73 -8.55
C THR A 141 15.82 -18.06 -9.99
N GLN A 142 16.66 -18.79 -10.72
CA GLN A 142 16.44 -19.16 -12.13
C GLN A 142 15.79 -20.55 -12.30
N GLY A 143 15.45 -21.21 -11.19
CA GLY A 143 14.97 -22.59 -11.17
C GLY A 143 16.07 -23.63 -11.45
N ASP A 144 15.83 -24.85 -10.99
CA ASP A 144 16.69 -26.01 -11.26
C ASP A 144 16.12 -26.87 -12.39
N LEU A 145 17.00 -27.56 -13.12
CA LEU A 145 16.65 -28.36 -14.29
C LEU A 145 16.04 -29.71 -13.88
N ILE A 146 14.93 -30.04 -14.53
CA ILE A 146 14.32 -31.37 -14.45
C ILE A 146 15.14 -32.34 -15.30
N ALA A 147 15.87 -33.22 -14.63
CA ALA A 147 16.93 -34.06 -15.17
C ALA A 147 16.43 -35.32 -15.90
N ASN A 148 15.24 -35.81 -15.54
CA ASN A 148 14.70 -37.07 -16.03
C ASN A 148 13.17 -36.96 -16.14
N VAL A 149 12.50 -37.99 -16.65
CA VAL A 149 11.03 -37.94 -16.88
C VAL A 149 10.29 -37.69 -15.56
N PRO A 150 9.59 -36.55 -15.40
CA PRO A 150 8.85 -36.25 -14.18
C PRO A 150 7.44 -36.83 -14.22
N THR A 151 6.76 -36.76 -13.09
CA THR A 151 5.29 -36.81 -13.02
C THR A 151 4.77 -35.44 -12.58
N ALA A 152 3.45 -35.25 -12.50
CA ALA A 152 2.86 -33.99 -12.06
C ALA A 152 3.23 -33.59 -10.61
N THR A 153 3.70 -34.52 -9.78
CA THR A 153 4.01 -34.28 -8.36
C THR A 153 5.42 -34.72 -7.96
N THR A 154 6.20 -35.25 -8.89
CA THR A 154 7.52 -35.81 -8.63
C THR A 154 8.48 -35.38 -9.73
N TYR A 155 9.48 -34.60 -9.36
CA TYR A 155 10.47 -34.03 -10.28
C TYR A 155 11.86 -34.56 -9.95
N PRO A 156 12.50 -35.33 -10.84
CA PRO A 156 13.92 -35.65 -10.73
C PRO A 156 14.72 -34.42 -11.13
N MET A 157 15.56 -33.94 -10.22
CA MET A 157 16.27 -32.66 -10.28
C MET A 157 17.78 -32.87 -10.41
N GLN A 158 18.51 -31.90 -10.97
CA GLN A 158 19.98 -31.92 -10.96
C GLN A 158 20.52 -31.62 -9.55
N THR A 159 19.95 -30.63 -8.87
CA THR A 159 20.37 -30.18 -7.54
C THR A 159 19.20 -30.20 -6.54
N PRO A 160 18.69 -31.39 -6.16
CA PRO A 160 17.56 -31.52 -5.23
C PRO A 160 17.83 -30.89 -3.85
N THR A 161 19.10 -30.66 -3.48
CA THR A 161 19.51 -30.00 -2.23
C THR A 161 19.15 -28.52 -2.16
N GLU A 162 18.76 -27.89 -3.27
CA GLU A 162 18.26 -26.51 -3.30
C GLU A 162 16.82 -26.37 -2.79
N PHE A 163 16.13 -27.49 -2.60
CA PHE A 163 14.76 -27.54 -2.12
C PHE A 163 14.74 -28.05 -0.68
N VAL A 164 13.94 -27.40 0.16
CA VAL A 164 13.70 -27.82 1.53
C VAL A 164 12.23 -28.19 1.67
N VAL A 165 11.93 -29.20 2.50
CA VAL A 165 10.54 -29.54 2.83
C VAL A 165 9.83 -28.30 3.37
N ASN A 166 8.63 -28.05 2.85
CA ASN A 166 7.82 -26.84 3.03
C ASN A 166 8.17 -25.62 2.17
N ASP A 167 9.14 -25.69 1.28
CA ASP A 167 9.32 -24.66 0.28
C ASP A 167 8.16 -24.66 -0.73
N TRP A 168 7.78 -23.47 -1.17
CA TRP A 168 6.87 -23.31 -2.29
C TRP A 168 7.62 -23.37 -3.59
N VAL A 169 7.09 -24.11 -4.55
CA VAL A 169 7.72 -24.33 -5.84
C VAL A 169 6.71 -24.20 -6.97
N VAL A 170 7.21 -23.83 -8.15
CA VAL A 170 6.44 -23.79 -9.38
C VAL A 170 7.26 -24.45 -10.47
N ALA A 171 6.68 -25.47 -11.10
CA ALA A 171 7.27 -26.08 -12.28
C ALA A 171 6.83 -25.28 -13.51
N ALA A 172 7.75 -24.94 -14.41
CA ALA A 172 7.47 -24.18 -15.62
C ALA A 172 8.24 -24.76 -16.81
N PRO A 173 7.66 -24.71 -18.02
CA PRO A 173 8.33 -25.17 -19.22
C PRO A 173 9.57 -24.31 -19.49
N SER A 174 10.63 -24.95 -20.00
CA SER A 174 11.75 -24.22 -20.61
C SER A 174 11.55 -24.18 -22.12
N ASP A 175 11.11 -23.04 -22.65
CA ASP A 175 11.01 -22.83 -24.09
C ASP A 175 12.23 -22.01 -24.57
N PRO A 176 13.14 -22.58 -25.39
CA PRO A 176 14.22 -21.82 -26.00
C PRO A 176 13.70 -20.72 -26.94
N ASN A 177 12.45 -20.80 -27.39
CA ASN A 177 11.76 -19.79 -28.20
C ASN A 177 10.80 -18.92 -27.38
N ILE A 178 10.93 -18.88 -26.04
CA ILE A 178 10.02 -18.09 -25.19
C ILE A 178 9.95 -16.63 -25.59
N LEU A 179 11.04 -16.08 -26.18
CA LEU A 179 11.16 -14.69 -26.67
C LEU A 179 10.58 -14.47 -28.07
N ASN A 180 10.20 -15.54 -28.79
CA ASN A 180 9.49 -15.49 -30.08
C ASN A 180 7.99 -15.81 -29.93
N ASN A 181 7.54 -16.15 -28.72
CA ASN A 181 6.16 -16.54 -28.45
C ASN A 181 5.21 -15.32 -28.42
N THR A 182 4.22 -15.30 -29.31
CA THR A 182 3.17 -14.26 -29.37
C THR A 182 1.92 -14.62 -28.55
N ALA A 183 1.91 -15.78 -27.88
CA ALA A 183 0.76 -16.23 -27.10
C ALA A 183 0.55 -15.38 -25.84
N ARG A 184 -0.74 -15.20 -25.48
CA ARG A 184 -1.18 -14.42 -24.31
C ARG A 184 -0.84 -15.10 -22.97
N ASN A 185 -0.50 -16.41 -22.98
CA ASN A 185 0.09 -17.15 -21.87
C ASN A 185 1.42 -17.74 -22.34
N ALA A 186 2.51 -17.27 -21.76
CA ALA A 186 3.84 -17.62 -22.22
C ALA A 186 4.19 -19.10 -22.01
N CYS A 187 3.65 -19.70 -20.95
CA CYS A 187 3.89 -21.10 -20.60
C CYS A 187 2.98 -22.11 -21.33
N GLY A 188 2.05 -21.67 -22.19
CA GLY A 188 1.10 -22.54 -22.90
C GLY A 188 0.00 -23.17 -22.03
N SER A 189 0.29 -23.48 -20.75
CA SER A 189 -0.64 -24.03 -19.77
C SER A 189 -0.69 -23.20 -18.48
N THR A 190 -1.68 -23.44 -17.62
CA THR A 190 -1.73 -22.81 -16.30
C THR A 190 -0.85 -23.62 -15.34
N LEU A 191 0.12 -22.94 -14.73
CA LEU A 191 1.03 -23.52 -13.75
C LEU A 191 0.34 -23.65 -12.39
N VAL A 192 0.79 -24.59 -11.58
CA VAL A 192 0.27 -24.81 -10.23
C VAL A 192 1.38 -24.58 -9.20
N MET A 193 1.08 -23.78 -8.19
CA MET A 193 1.96 -23.56 -7.05
C MET A 193 1.83 -24.72 -6.07
N GLY A 194 2.94 -25.42 -5.86
CA GLY A 194 3.04 -26.61 -5.01
C GLY A 194 3.92 -26.39 -3.79
N LYS A 195 3.80 -27.26 -2.79
CA LYS A 195 4.68 -27.28 -1.63
C LYS A 195 5.54 -28.54 -1.64
N VAL A 196 6.83 -28.43 -1.35
CA VAL A 196 7.73 -29.58 -1.23
C VAL A 196 7.33 -30.41 -0.01
N THR A 197 7.10 -31.71 -0.23
CA THR A 197 6.71 -32.69 0.81
C THR A 197 7.86 -33.62 1.18
N GLY A 198 8.77 -33.87 0.24
CA GLY A 198 9.93 -34.73 0.47
C GLY A 198 11.03 -34.48 -0.56
N VAL A 199 12.27 -34.62 -0.11
CA VAL A 199 13.48 -34.51 -0.93
C VAL A 199 14.29 -35.79 -0.71
N ALA A 200 14.39 -36.61 -1.75
CA ALA A 200 15.13 -37.86 -1.74
C ALA A 200 15.91 -37.94 -3.05
N ALA A 201 17.20 -37.59 -3.00
CA ALA A 201 18.02 -37.41 -4.20
C ALA A 201 17.92 -38.62 -5.16
N PRO A 202 17.70 -38.39 -6.47
CA PRO A 202 17.70 -37.10 -7.17
C PRO A 202 16.34 -36.38 -7.19
N THR A 203 15.34 -36.84 -6.43
CA THR A 203 13.94 -36.48 -6.63
C THR A 203 13.40 -35.53 -5.56
N VAL A 204 12.59 -34.57 -6.01
CA VAL A 204 11.76 -33.70 -5.19
C VAL A 204 10.29 -34.05 -5.40
N THR A 205 9.54 -34.20 -4.31
CA THR A 205 8.09 -34.50 -4.33
C THR A 205 7.30 -33.33 -3.80
N VAL A 206 6.18 -33.02 -4.43
CA VAL A 206 5.36 -31.84 -4.13
C VAL A 206 3.89 -32.19 -3.94
N THR A 207 3.16 -31.39 -3.15
CA THR A 207 1.72 -31.59 -2.90
C THR A 207 0.87 -31.42 -4.16
N ALA A 208 1.26 -30.50 -5.03
CA ALA A 208 0.58 -30.17 -6.28
C ALA A 208 1.62 -29.64 -7.27
N GLY A 209 1.39 -29.78 -8.56
CA GLY A 209 2.30 -29.33 -9.60
C GLY A 209 1.70 -29.51 -10.98
N SER A 210 2.46 -29.11 -11.99
CA SER A 210 2.11 -29.27 -13.39
C SER A 210 2.99 -30.36 -14.00
N LEU A 211 2.42 -31.20 -14.88
CA LEU A 211 3.22 -32.15 -15.65
C LEU A 211 4.19 -31.37 -16.55
N MET A 212 5.46 -31.77 -16.53
CA MET A 212 6.57 -31.13 -17.26
C MET A 212 7.32 -32.16 -18.11
N GLY A 213 8.17 -31.68 -19.00
CA GLY A 213 9.15 -32.46 -19.75
C GLY A 213 10.53 -32.49 -19.10
N VAL A 214 11.43 -33.28 -19.70
CA VAL A 214 12.85 -33.23 -19.38
C VAL A 214 13.44 -31.93 -19.94
N GLY A 215 14.25 -31.23 -19.15
CA GLY A 215 14.83 -29.93 -19.52
C GLY A 215 14.07 -28.72 -18.97
N ASP A 216 12.79 -28.90 -18.63
CA ASP A 216 11.97 -27.89 -17.95
C ASP A 216 12.54 -27.55 -16.56
N ARG A 217 11.99 -26.52 -15.92
CA ARG A 217 12.56 -25.97 -14.68
C ARG A 217 11.59 -26.02 -13.51
N LEU A 218 12.12 -26.32 -12.33
CA LEU A 218 11.42 -26.18 -11.06
C LEU A 218 11.97 -24.94 -10.33
N PHE A 219 11.13 -23.93 -10.17
CA PHE A 219 11.46 -22.69 -9.47
C PHE A 219 11.18 -22.85 -7.98
N ASN A 220 12.17 -22.56 -7.13
CA ASN A 220 11.98 -22.45 -5.70
C ASN A 220 11.59 -21.02 -5.33
N LEU A 221 10.38 -20.84 -4.78
CA LEU A 221 9.86 -19.56 -4.28
C LEU A 221 10.12 -19.36 -2.78
N GLY A 222 10.75 -20.34 -2.12
CA GLY A 222 11.10 -20.35 -0.71
C GLY A 222 9.95 -20.72 0.22
N LYS A 223 10.21 -20.67 1.52
CA LYS A 223 9.27 -21.12 2.55
C LYS A 223 8.09 -20.17 2.79
N ALA A 224 8.28 -18.88 2.54
CA ALA A 224 7.30 -17.82 2.78
C ALA A 224 7.31 -16.77 1.66
N PRO A 225 6.98 -17.15 0.40
CA PRO A 225 6.73 -16.18 -0.65
C PRO A 225 5.55 -15.30 -0.26
N THR A 226 5.55 -14.06 -0.73
CA THR A 226 4.50 -13.08 -0.45
C THR A 226 3.87 -12.63 -1.76
N ILE A 227 2.55 -12.75 -1.83
CA ILE A 227 1.74 -12.27 -2.97
C ILE A 227 0.69 -11.34 -2.38
N VAL A 228 0.97 -10.05 -2.42
CA VAL A 228 0.20 -9.05 -1.68
C VAL A 228 -0.51 -8.14 -2.66
N GLY A 229 -1.83 -8.01 -2.50
CA GLY A 229 -2.64 -7.04 -3.23
C GLY A 229 -2.94 -5.82 -2.38
N TYR A 230 -2.91 -4.65 -2.99
CA TYR A 230 -3.33 -3.36 -2.43
C TYR A 230 -4.52 -2.82 -3.19
N ALA A 231 -5.50 -2.30 -2.45
CA ALA A 231 -6.69 -1.67 -3.00
C ALA A 231 -7.27 -0.65 -2.02
N VAL A 232 -7.85 0.43 -2.54
CA VAL A 232 -8.67 1.33 -1.71
C VAL A 232 -10.09 0.77 -1.63
N ARG A 233 -10.61 0.62 -0.40
CA ARG A 233 -11.95 0.11 -0.10
C ARG A 233 -12.59 0.95 0.99
N GLY A 234 -13.74 1.56 0.69
CA GLY A 234 -14.45 2.44 1.62
C GLY A 234 -13.61 3.62 2.10
N GLY A 235 -12.73 4.17 1.24
CA GLY A 235 -11.82 5.26 1.58
C GLY A 235 -10.65 4.89 2.50
N ASN A 236 -10.31 3.60 2.60
CA ASN A 236 -9.15 3.11 3.34
C ASN A 236 -8.23 2.32 2.41
N LEU A 237 -6.91 2.43 2.60
CA LEU A 237 -5.97 1.55 1.93
C LEU A 237 -6.01 0.18 2.62
N THR A 238 -6.27 -0.85 1.84
CA THR A 238 -6.38 -2.23 2.33
C THR A 238 -5.36 -3.13 1.64
N THR A 239 -4.99 -4.20 2.34
CA THR A 239 -4.09 -5.26 1.85
C THR A 239 -4.70 -6.63 2.02
N CYS A 240 -4.30 -7.56 1.15
CA CYS A 240 -4.64 -8.98 1.27
C CYS A 240 -3.51 -9.86 0.70
N ASP A 241 -3.14 -10.91 1.43
CA ASP A 241 -2.13 -11.90 1.03
C ASP A 241 -2.78 -13.11 0.35
N PHE A 242 -2.54 -13.23 -0.96
CA PHE A 242 -3.09 -14.28 -1.83
C PHE A 242 -2.50 -15.66 -1.55
N THR A 243 -1.39 -15.76 -0.82
CA THR A 243 -0.78 -17.05 -0.45
C THR A 243 -1.49 -17.70 0.75
N VAL A 244 -2.16 -16.89 1.59
CA VAL A 244 -2.78 -17.35 2.84
C VAL A 244 -4.29 -17.40 2.74
N THR A 245 -4.92 -16.45 2.04
CA THR A 245 -6.38 -16.33 1.99
C THR A 245 -6.91 -16.05 0.60
N ASN A 246 -8.21 -16.27 0.39
CA ASN A 246 -8.88 -15.96 -0.87
C ASN A 246 -9.20 -14.46 -0.93
N CYS A 247 -8.32 -13.67 -1.54
CA CYS A 247 -8.45 -12.22 -1.70
C CYS A 247 -9.53 -11.77 -2.70
N GLN A 248 -10.26 -12.68 -3.37
CA GLN A 248 -11.46 -12.29 -4.11
C GLN A 248 -12.65 -11.98 -3.20
N ASN A 249 -12.62 -12.47 -1.95
CA ASN A 249 -13.58 -12.07 -0.93
C ASN A 249 -13.14 -10.76 -0.27
N ALA A 250 -13.96 -9.72 -0.41
CA ALA A 250 -13.71 -8.40 0.19
C ALA A 250 -13.53 -8.45 1.73
N ALA A 251 -14.14 -9.42 2.42
CA ALA A 251 -14.03 -9.55 3.87
C ALA A 251 -12.62 -9.97 4.36
N ASN A 252 -11.78 -10.52 3.48
CA ASN A 252 -10.42 -10.95 3.80
C ASN A 252 -9.40 -9.81 3.74
N TRP A 253 -9.82 -8.62 3.32
CA TRP A 253 -8.96 -7.45 3.20
C TRP A 253 -8.83 -6.73 4.53
N VAL A 254 -7.59 -6.39 4.90
CA VAL A 254 -7.27 -5.72 6.15
C VAL A 254 -6.87 -4.28 5.86
N ALA A 255 -7.40 -3.32 6.62
CA ALA A 255 -7.01 -1.92 6.50
C ALA A 255 -5.59 -1.69 7.03
N ILE A 256 -4.76 -1.04 6.21
CA ILE A 256 -3.42 -0.57 6.59
C ILE A 256 -3.54 0.84 7.17
N GLU A 257 -4.20 1.73 6.41
CA GLU A 257 -4.36 3.13 6.77
C GLU A 257 -5.76 3.62 6.40
N SER A 258 -6.30 4.47 7.27
CA SER A 258 -7.61 5.07 7.06
C SER A 258 -7.51 6.38 6.28
N ASN A 259 -8.60 6.78 5.63
CA ASN A 259 -8.68 8.02 4.85
C ASN A 259 -7.68 8.11 3.68
N ILE A 260 -7.31 6.97 3.09
CA ILE A 260 -6.66 6.91 1.77
C ILE A 260 -7.76 6.70 0.75
N VAL A 261 -8.14 7.74 0.02
CA VAL A 261 -9.36 7.77 -0.81
C VAL A 261 -9.13 7.43 -2.27
N SER A 262 -7.87 7.44 -2.72
CA SER A 262 -7.52 7.05 -4.09
C SER A 262 -6.09 6.55 -4.12
N MET A 263 -5.87 5.48 -4.87
CA MET A 263 -4.54 5.01 -5.28
C MET A 263 -4.50 5.05 -6.80
N ARG A 264 -3.46 5.66 -7.37
CA ARG A 264 -3.19 5.64 -8.81
C ARG A 264 -1.82 5.03 -9.06
N ALA A 265 -1.66 4.24 -10.10
CA ALA A 265 -0.38 3.61 -10.44
C ALA A 265 -0.13 3.60 -11.94
N GLN A 266 1.16 3.65 -12.31
CA GLN A 266 1.65 3.49 -13.69
C GLN A 266 2.95 2.70 -13.69
N TYR A 267 3.14 1.88 -14.72
CA TYR A 267 4.41 1.22 -15.01
C TYR A 267 5.40 2.23 -15.57
N GLY A 268 6.64 2.20 -15.07
CA GLY A 268 7.79 2.79 -15.74
C GLY A 268 8.34 1.79 -16.74
N VAL A 269 8.27 2.13 -18.03
CA VAL A 269 8.52 1.21 -19.13
C VAL A 269 9.75 1.62 -19.95
N ASP A 270 10.50 0.64 -20.40
CA ASP A 270 11.50 0.75 -21.47
C ASP A 270 10.81 0.56 -22.82
N THR A 271 10.82 1.62 -23.63
CA THR A 271 10.24 1.64 -24.97
C THR A 271 11.27 1.57 -26.10
N SER A 272 12.55 1.51 -25.75
CA SER A 272 13.66 1.48 -26.68
C SER A 272 13.76 0.14 -27.42
N ALA A 273 14.05 0.19 -28.72
CA ALA A 273 14.22 -0.98 -29.57
C ALA A 273 15.61 -0.90 -30.26
N PRO A 274 16.61 -1.70 -29.84
CA PRO A 274 16.56 -2.76 -28.82
C PRO A 274 16.46 -2.22 -27.38
N MET A 275 15.98 -3.07 -26.45
CA MET A 275 15.86 -2.73 -25.02
C MET A 275 17.21 -2.25 -24.43
N ASP A 276 17.19 -1.24 -23.58
CA ASP A 276 18.37 -0.66 -22.93
C ASP A 276 18.34 -0.72 -21.38
N GLY A 277 17.19 -1.08 -20.81
CA GLY A 277 16.95 -1.28 -19.38
C GLY A 277 16.52 -0.02 -18.62
N TYR A 278 16.36 1.12 -19.29
CA TYR A 278 15.99 2.39 -18.66
C TYR A 278 14.50 2.70 -18.83
N VAL A 279 13.97 3.50 -17.90
CA VAL A 279 12.57 3.95 -17.98
C VAL A 279 12.50 5.16 -18.91
N ASP A 280 11.83 5.01 -20.06
CA ASP A 280 11.60 6.08 -21.04
C ASP A 280 10.31 6.86 -20.75
N GLY A 281 9.33 6.19 -20.15
CA GLY A 281 8.00 6.75 -19.95
C GLY A 281 7.17 5.99 -18.92
N TYR A 282 5.99 6.56 -18.62
CA TYR A 282 5.04 5.99 -17.67
C TYR A 282 3.67 5.78 -18.31
N GLN A 283 3.06 4.62 -18.07
CA GLN A 283 1.74 4.26 -18.61
C GLN A 283 1.00 3.26 -17.71
N GLN A 284 -0.34 3.19 -17.81
CA GLN A 284 -1.13 2.22 -17.02
C GLN A 284 -1.18 0.82 -17.64
N ALA A 285 -0.94 0.71 -18.95
CA ALA A 285 -0.95 -0.55 -19.66
C ALA A 285 0.46 -1.17 -19.73
N VAL A 286 0.52 -2.50 -19.83
CA VAL A 286 1.76 -3.21 -20.20
C VAL A 286 2.21 -2.72 -21.59
N PRO A 287 3.51 -2.46 -21.82
CA PRO A 287 3.99 -1.99 -23.12
C PRO A 287 3.73 -3.04 -24.21
N THR A 288 3.62 -2.59 -25.45
CA THR A 288 3.40 -3.47 -26.62
C THR A 288 4.50 -3.28 -27.67
N VAL A 289 5.72 -2.98 -27.20
CA VAL A 289 6.89 -2.66 -28.03
C VAL A 289 7.38 -3.91 -28.76
N SER A 290 7.28 -5.07 -28.09
CA SER A 290 7.58 -6.37 -28.67
C SER A 290 6.30 -7.14 -28.99
N GLY A 291 6.32 -7.97 -30.04
CA GLY A 291 5.29 -8.98 -30.27
C GLY A 291 5.29 -10.09 -29.20
N ASN A 292 6.36 -10.16 -28.41
CA ASN A 292 6.51 -11.08 -27.29
C ASN A 292 6.02 -10.46 -25.97
N ASN A 293 5.04 -11.10 -25.33
CA ASN A 293 4.47 -10.60 -24.09
C ASN A 293 5.46 -10.63 -22.90
N ASN A 294 6.38 -11.60 -22.86
CA ASN A 294 7.38 -11.70 -21.79
C ASN A 294 8.43 -10.59 -21.89
N CYS A 295 8.86 -10.27 -23.11
CA CYS A 295 9.69 -9.08 -23.35
C CYS A 295 8.99 -7.81 -22.88
N ASN A 296 7.69 -7.67 -23.17
CA ASN A 296 6.92 -6.51 -22.71
C ASN A 296 6.83 -6.43 -21.19
N LEU A 297 6.70 -7.55 -20.49
CA LEU A 297 6.71 -7.58 -19.03
C LEU A 297 8.09 -7.29 -18.45
N ALA A 298 9.15 -7.80 -19.08
CA ALA A 298 10.53 -7.54 -18.65
C ALA A 298 10.98 -6.08 -18.89
N ARG A 299 10.31 -5.37 -19.82
CA ARG A 299 10.48 -3.93 -20.05
C ARG A 299 9.89 -3.05 -18.95
N ILE A 300 9.23 -3.63 -17.95
CA ILE A 300 8.69 -2.89 -16.80
C ILE A 300 9.78 -2.80 -15.73
N SER A 301 10.51 -1.68 -15.70
CA SER A 301 11.63 -1.48 -14.78
C SER A 301 11.25 -0.76 -13.48
N ALA A 302 10.08 -0.13 -13.42
CA ALA A 302 9.61 0.59 -12.24
C ALA A 302 8.08 0.59 -12.12
N VAL A 303 7.58 0.92 -10.94
CA VAL A 303 6.17 1.29 -10.71
C VAL A 303 6.14 2.66 -10.04
N ARG A 304 5.37 3.58 -10.62
CA ARG A 304 5.07 4.88 -10.02
C ARG A 304 3.69 4.84 -9.40
N VAL A 305 3.59 5.18 -8.12
CA VAL A 305 2.34 5.15 -7.36
C VAL A 305 2.06 6.53 -6.78
N ALA A 306 0.80 6.94 -6.78
CA ALA A 306 0.28 8.08 -6.05
C ALA A 306 -0.85 7.64 -5.09
N LEU A 307 -0.77 8.07 -3.84
CA LEU A 307 -1.79 7.89 -2.82
C LEU A 307 -2.39 9.25 -2.45
N VAL A 308 -3.70 9.29 -2.30
CA VAL A 308 -4.43 10.49 -1.90
C VAL A 308 -4.94 10.31 -0.48
N ALA A 309 -4.27 10.94 0.47
CA ALA A 309 -4.72 11.02 1.85
C ALA A 309 -5.72 12.17 2.00
N ARG A 310 -6.83 11.93 2.70
CA ARG A 310 -7.87 12.90 3.00
C ARG A 310 -7.85 13.22 4.49
N SER A 311 -8.01 14.49 4.85
CA SER A 311 -8.30 14.88 6.23
C SER A 311 -9.61 14.23 6.71
N ALA A 312 -9.65 13.72 7.93
CA ALA A 312 -10.89 13.20 8.52
C ALA A 312 -11.92 14.31 8.80
N GLU A 313 -11.47 15.56 8.96
CA GLU A 313 -12.32 16.70 9.26
C GLU A 313 -13.04 17.25 8.04
N PHE A 314 -14.35 17.43 8.17
CA PHE A 314 -15.23 18.04 7.19
C PHE A 314 -15.29 19.56 7.40
N GLU A 315 -15.07 20.33 6.34
CA GLU A 315 -15.14 21.79 6.34
C GLU A 315 -16.51 22.25 5.82
N LYS A 316 -17.14 23.24 6.48
CA LYS A 316 -18.48 23.72 6.07
C LYS A 316 -18.49 24.40 4.69
N THR A 317 -17.34 24.88 4.25
CA THR A 317 -17.14 25.54 2.96
C THR A 317 -16.26 24.68 2.08
N ALA A 318 -16.36 24.84 0.76
CA ALA A 318 -15.42 24.22 -0.17
C ALA A 318 -14.00 24.75 0.10
N VAL A 319 -13.11 23.84 0.49
CA VAL A 319 -11.67 24.11 0.71
C VAL A 319 -10.80 23.57 -0.41
N THR A 320 -11.32 22.61 -1.18
CA THR A 320 -10.68 22.04 -2.36
C THR A 320 -11.52 22.42 -3.58
N LEU A 321 -10.94 23.24 -4.47
CA LEU A 321 -11.63 23.81 -5.63
C LEU A 321 -11.39 23.02 -6.93
N ALA A 322 -10.35 22.20 -6.96
CA ALA A 322 -9.98 21.35 -8.09
C ALA A 322 -9.53 19.98 -7.57
N GLU A 323 -9.68 18.94 -8.38
CA GLU A 323 -9.23 17.61 -8.00
C GLU A 323 -7.71 17.57 -7.79
N PRO A 324 -7.22 16.75 -6.83
CA PRO A 324 -5.80 16.60 -6.62
C PRO A 324 -5.10 16.09 -7.89
N THR A 325 -3.93 16.63 -8.21
CA THR A 325 -3.14 16.20 -9.37
C THR A 325 -1.85 15.52 -8.94
N TRP A 326 -1.28 14.74 -9.85
CA TRP A 326 0.01 14.09 -9.69
C TRP A 326 0.73 14.01 -11.03
N SER A 327 1.99 13.57 -11.03
CA SER A 327 2.81 13.51 -12.25
C SER A 327 2.27 12.57 -13.34
N GLY A 328 1.32 11.68 -13.01
CA GLY A 328 0.64 10.77 -13.94
C GLY A 328 -0.77 11.17 -14.36
N SER A 329 -1.26 12.35 -13.95
CA SER A 329 -2.65 12.77 -14.17
C SER A 329 -3.11 12.75 -15.63
N ALA A 330 -2.21 12.91 -16.61
CA ALA A 330 -2.56 12.88 -18.02
C ALA A 330 -3.09 11.52 -18.51
N GLY A 331 -2.59 10.40 -17.95
CA GLY A 331 -3.01 9.05 -18.32
C GLY A 331 -3.75 8.29 -17.22
N ALA A 332 -3.79 8.84 -16.00
CA ALA A 332 -4.30 8.19 -14.81
C ALA A 332 -4.77 9.24 -13.78
N ALA A 333 -5.74 10.08 -14.16
CA ALA A 333 -6.24 11.13 -13.30
C ALA A 333 -6.78 10.59 -11.96
N ILE A 334 -6.56 11.37 -10.91
CA ILE A 334 -7.22 11.16 -9.62
C ILE A 334 -8.63 11.71 -9.77
N ASP A 335 -9.63 10.89 -9.45
CA ASP A 335 -11.03 11.32 -9.37
C ASP A 335 -11.54 10.98 -7.96
N VAL A 336 -11.84 12.03 -7.18
CA VAL A 336 -12.41 11.93 -5.83
C VAL A 336 -13.88 12.39 -5.81
N SER A 337 -14.43 12.73 -6.97
CA SER A 337 -15.76 13.29 -7.14
C SER A 337 -16.90 12.29 -6.85
N SER A 338 -16.57 11.00 -6.71
CA SER A 338 -17.50 9.95 -6.25
C SER A 338 -18.13 10.27 -4.89
N ASN A 339 -17.47 11.08 -4.05
CA ASN A 339 -18.06 11.67 -2.87
C ASN A 339 -18.65 13.04 -3.20
N ALA A 340 -19.97 13.21 -3.08
CA ALA A 340 -20.66 14.48 -3.38
C ALA A 340 -20.14 15.69 -2.57
N SER A 341 -19.52 15.45 -1.42
CA SER A 341 -18.92 16.47 -0.55
C SER A 341 -17.40 16.53 -0.64
N TRP A 342 -16.80 16.04 -1.73
CA TRP A 342 -15.35 15.96 -1.87
C TRP A 342 -14.65 17.33 -1.71
N GLN A 343 -15.27 18.42 -2.15
CA GLN A 343 -14.72 19.78 -2.05
C GLN A 343 -14.57 20.29 -0.61
N ASN A 344 -15.30 19.68 0.33
CA ASN A 344 -15.30 20.04 1.75
C ASN A 344 -14.19 19.35 2.56
N TYR A 345 -13.34 18.56 1.91
CA TYR A 345 -12.19 17.92 2.56
C TYR A 345 -10.88 18.46 1.99
N ARG A 346 -9.84 18.45 2.82
CA ARG A 346 -8.46 18.71 2.39
C ARG A 346 -7.79 17.40 2.00
N TYR A 347 -6.99 17.45 0.93
CA TYR A 347 -6.25 16.28 0.43
C TYR A 347 -4.76 16.55 0.40
N LYS A 348 -3.98 15.47 0.55
CA LYS A 348 -2.55 15.46 0.30
C LYS A 348 -2.23 14.29 -0.62
N VAL A 349 -1.54 14.59 -1.71
CA VAL A 349 -1.03 13.58 -2.64
C VAL A 349 0.38 13.21 -2.24
N PHE A 350 0.64 11.91 -2.18
CA PHE A 350 1.93 11.31 -1.94
C PHE A 350 2.29 10.48 -3.16
N GLU A 351 3.36 10.83 -3.87
CA GLU A 351 3.80 10.09 -5.05
C GLU A 351 5.25 9.64 -4.94
N THR A 352 5.55 8.49 -5.53
CA THR A 352 6.92 7.95 -5.62
C THR A 352 7.07 7.01 -6.81
N ALA A 353 8.27 6.97 -7.40
CA ALA A 353 8.66 6.00 -8.40
C ALA A 353 9.59 4.96 -7.75
N ILE A 354 9.20 3.68 -7.85
CA ILE A 354 9.86 2.57 -7.16
C ILE A 354 10.46 1.66 -8.23
N PRO A 355 11.80 1.51 -8.30
CA PRO A 355 12.40 0.59 -9.25
C PRO A 355 12.13 -0.85 -8.84
N LEU A 356 11.76 -1.68 -9.81
CA LEU A 356 11.60 -3.13 -9.64
C LEU A 356 12.99 -3.78 -9.75
N ARG A 357 13.74 -3.76 -8.65
CA ARG A 357 15.17 -4.12 -8.65
C ARG A 357 15.45 -5.51 -9.22
N ASN A 358 14.59 -6.49 -8.93
CA ASN A 358 14.80 -7.86 -9.42
C ASN A 358 14.54 -7.99 -10.93
N ILE A 359 13.63 -7.19 -11.50
CA ILE A 359 13.45 -7.12 -12.96
C ILE A 359 14.64 -6.39 -13.59
N ALA A 360 15.04 -5.24 -13.03
CA ALA A 360 16.19 -4.47 -13.52
C ALA A 360 17.50 -5.29 -13.49
N TRP A 361 17.66 -6.21 -12.53
CA TRP A 361 18.80 -7.14 -12.47
C TRP A 361 18.83 -8.20 -13.57
N MET A 362 17.71 -8.50 -14.23
CA MET A 362 17.73 -9.30 -15.46
C MET A 362 18.51 -8.59 -16.57
N GLY A 363 18.67 -7.26 -16.45
CA GLY A 363 19.41 -6.43 -17.38
C GLY A 363 18.80 -6.42 -18.77
N LYS A 364 19.64 -6.16 -19.77
CA LYS A 364 19.25 -6.26 -21.17
C LYS A 364 19.08 -7.72 -21.59
N ILE A 365 17.84 -8.12 -21.75
CA ILE A 365 17.46 -9.44 -22.28
C ILE A 365 17.67 -9.43 -23.79
N THR A 366 18.62 -10.22 -24.26
CA THR A 366 18.90 -10.35 -25.70
C THR A 366 17.70 -10.97 -26.42
N GLY A 367 17.19 -10.31 -27.47
CA GLY A 367 15.97 -10.72 -28.19
C GLY A 367 14.74 -9.91 -27.77
N CYS A 368 14.86 -9.18 -26.66
CA CYS A 368 14.13 -7.95 -26.38
C CYS A 368 15.04 -6.74 -26.71
#